data_AF-A0A381Z322-F1
#
_entry.id   AF-A0A381Z322-F1
#
_cell.length_a   1.000
_cell.length_b   1.000
_cell.length_c   1.000
_cell.angle_alpha   90.00
_cell.angle_beta   90.00
_cell.angle_gamma   90.00
#
_symmetry.space_group_name_H-M   'P 1'
#
loop_
_entity.id
_entity.type
_entity.pdbx_description
1 polymer ?
#
loop_
_entity_poly.entity_id
_entity_poly.type
_entity_poly.pdbx_seq_one_letter_code
_entity_poly.pdbx_strand_id
1 'polypeptide(L)'
;MGTINKKQTRSLIKAFHSNKHIIIFPAGEVSKFRNFTIEDIDWNPSFIKKAIQFNRDIIPVRISGKNSILFYAVSILRRFFKMDFNIEMFLLIREVFNKKNCSINVKFGSPISFKTLNRHMINSETNRIKNITYSI
;
A
#
# COMPACT_ATOMS: atom_id res chain seq x y z
N MET A 1 -9.11 4.88 16.18
CA MET A 1 -7.96 5.54 15.52
C MET A 1 -6.72 5.29 16.37
N GLY A 2 -5.72 4.58 15.84
CA GLY A 2 -4.51 4.24 16.60
C GLY A 2 -3.77 5.50 17.02
N THR A 3 -3.52 5.66 18.32
CA THR A 3 -2.71 6.75 18.85
C THR A 3 -1.28 6.60 18.34
N ILE A 4 -0.83 7.58 17.56
CA ILE A 4 0.54 7.58 17.04
C ILE A 4 1.49 7.76 18.24
N ASN A 5 2.18 6.68 18.62
CA ASN A 5 3.13 6.70 19.73
C ASN A 5 4.32 7.61 19.38
N LYS A 6 4.57 8.63 20.20
CA LYS A 6 5.65 9.63 20.02
C LYS A 6 7.03 8.97 19.77
N LYS A 7 7.29 7.80 20.36
CA LYS A 7 8.53 7.03 20.15
C LYS A 7 8.60 6.43 18.74
N GLN A 8 7.49 5.94 18.21
CA GLN A 8 7.41 5.40 16.85
C GLN A 8 7.61 6.51 15.82
N THR A 9 7.00 7.68 16.02
CA THR A 9 7.19 8.84 15.13
C THR A 9 8.65 9.29 15.08
N ARG A 10 9.31 9.39 16.23
CA ARG A 10 10.74 9.74 16.30
C ARG A 10 11.61 8.73 15.57
N SER A 11 11.33 7.44 15.75
CA SER A 11 12.09 6.37 15.10
C SER A 11 11.91 6.40 13.58
N LEU A 12 10.68 6.66 13.11
CA LEU A 12 10.37 6.81 11.70
C LEU A 12 11.06 8.04 11.08
N ILE A 13 11.05 9.19 11.76
CA ILE A 13 11.77 10.40 11.30
C ILE A 13 13.27 10.13 11.22
N LYS A 14 13.86 9.47 12.22
CA LYS A 14 15.27 9.05 12.18
C LYS A 14 15.55 8.12 10.98
N ALA A 15 14.65 7.17 10.71
CA ALA A 15 14.76 6.31 9.54
C ALA A 15 14.78 7.14 8.24
N PHE A 16 13.87 8.11 8.10
CA PHE A 16 13.80 9.04 6.96
C PHE A 16 15.04 9.94 6.79
N HIS A 17 15.83 10.20 7.83
CA HIS A 17 17.12 10.90 7.70
C HIS A 17 18.32 9.99 7.43
N SER A 18 18.19 8.67 7.62
CA SER A 18 19.31 7.72 7.50
C SER A 18 19.52 7.21 6.06
N ASN A 19 20.42 6.27 5.81
CA ASN A 19 20.50 5.59 4.50
C ASN A 19 19.61 4.34 4.40
N LYS A 20 18.73 4.10 5.37
CA LYS A 20 17.86 2.92 5.37
C LYS A 20 16.79 3.02 4.28
N HIS A 21 16.44 1.89 3.68
CA HIS A 21 15.26 1.75 2.83
C HIS A 21 13.99 1.82 3.68
N ILE A 22 12.95 2.45 3.13
CA ILE A 22 11.66 2.63 3.80
C ILE A 22 10.59 2.05 2.89
N ILE A 23 9.87 1.06 3.41
CA ILE A 23 8.74 0.44 2.72
C ILE A 23 7.46 1.13 3.19
N ILE A 24 6.63 1.57 2.25
CA ILE A 24 5.36 2.21 2.54
C ILE A 24 4.27 1.48 1.75
N PHE A 25 3.19 1.10 2.44
CA PHE A 25 1.96 0.59 1.83
C PHE A 25 0.95 1.72 1.75
N PRO A 26 0.89 2.48 0.64
CA PRO A 26 0.10 3.71 0.55
C PRO A 26 -1.41 3.45 0.68
N ALA A 27 -1.90 2.29 0.26
CA ALA A 27 -3.30 1.90 0.43
C ALA A 27 -3.67 1.60 1.89
N GLY A 28 -2.71 1.23 2.74
CA GLY A 28 -2.96 0.85 4.15
C GLY A 28 -3.68 -0.48 4.37
N GLU A 29 -4.20 -1.11 3.31
CA GLU A 29 -4.92 -2.38 3.33
C GLU A 29 -4.58 -3.21 2.08
N VAL A 30 -4.97 -4.50 2.10
CA VAL A 30 -4.87 -5.37 0.92
C VAL A 30 -5.92 -5.00 -0.14
N SER A 31 -5.61 -5.27 -1.41
CA SER A 31 -6.51 -5.02 -2.54
C SER A 31 -7.86 -5.72 -2.37
N LYS A 32 -8.93 -5.03 -2.79
CA LYS A 32 -10.33 -5.48 -2.64
C LYS A 32 -11.00 -5.60 -4.00
N PHE A 33 -12.08 -6.37 -4.06
CA PHE A 33 -12.93 -6.41 -5.24
C PHE A 33 -13.84 -5.17 -5.31
N ARG A 34 -13.62 -4.32 -6.31
CA ARG A 34 -14.38 -3.09 -6.61
C ARG A 34 -14.52 -2.94 -8.11
N ASN A 35 -15.66 -2.44 -8.59
CA ASN A 35 -15.86 -2.13 -10.01
C ASN A 35 -15.44 -3.26 -10.97
N PHE A 36 -15.76 -4.51 -10.60
CA PHE A 36 -15.39 -5.72 -11.34
C PHE A 36 -13.88 -6.03 -11.45
N THR A 37 -13.03 -5.29 -10.75
CA THR A 37 -11.57 -5.49 -10.70
C THR A 37 -11.09 -5.71 -9.26
N ILE A 38 -9.89 -6.28 -9.11
CA ILE A 38 -9.20 -6.39 -7.81
C ILE A 38 -8.12 -5.31 -7.81
N GLU A 39 -8.30 -4.31 -6.98
CA GLU A 39 -7.39 -3.16 -6.90
C GLU A 39 -7.30 -2.63 -5.48
N ASP A 40 -6.23 -1.90 -5.22
CA ASP A 40 -6.10 -1.14 -3.99
C ASP A 40 -7.12 -0.03 -3.96
N ILE A 41 -7.53 0.31 -2.74
CA ILE A 41 -8.25 1.55 -2.46
C ILE A 41 -7.40 2.78 -2.81
N ASP A 42 -7.95 3.96 -2.54
CA ASP A 42 -7.21 5.20 -2.72
C ASP A 42 -5.94 5.23 -1.87
N TRP A 43 -4.84 5.59 -2.52
CA TRP A 43 -3.53 5.65 -1.89
C TRP A 43 -3.41 6.92 -1.05
N ASN A 44 -2.92 6.78 0.18
CA ASN A 44 -2.63 7.92 1.05
C ASN A 44 -1.46 8.74 0.47
N PRO A 45 -1.64 10.04 0.19
CA PRO A 45 -0.62 10.86 -0.48
C PRO A 45 0.59 11.23 0.38
N SER A 46 0.62 10.87 1.66
CA SER A 46 1.66 11.31 2.62
C SER A 46 3.07 10.86 2.23
N PHE A 47 3.22 9.76 1.50
CA PHE A 47 4.55 9.30 1.06
C PHE A 47 5.19 10.27 0.07
N ILE A 48 4.43 10.98 -0.77
CA ILE A 48 4.94 12.04 -1.66
C ILE A 48 5.54 13.17 -0.83
N LYS A 49 4.80 13.64 0.18
CA LYS A 49 5.27 14.70 1.08
C LYS A 49 6.56 14.29 1.78
N LYS A 50 6.66 13.03 2.20
CA LYS A 50 7.84 12.49 2.87
C LYS A 50 9.02 12.32 1.92
N ALA A 51 8.78 11.83 0.70
CA ALA A 51 9.80 11.74 -0.34
C ALA A 51 10.44 13.10 -0.63
N ILE A 52 9.62 14.14 -0.83
CA ILE A 52 10.11 15.51 -1.04
C ILE A 52 10.79 16.05 0.21
N GLN A 53 10.19 15.90 1.40
CA GLN A 53 10.72 16.45 2.65
C GLN A 53 12.10 15.89 3.00
N PHE A 54 12.35 14.61 2.70
CA PHE A 54 13.57 13.91 3.09
C PHE A 54 14.47 13.56 1.90
N ASN A 55 14.23 14.20 0.74
CA ASN A 55 15.03 14.02 -0.48
C ASN A 55 15.22 12.54 -0.86
N ARG A 56 14.10 11.81 -0.94
CA ARG A 56 14.09 10.36 -1.18
C ARG A 56 13.40 9.96 -2.46
N ASP A 57 14.13 9.25 -3.30
CA ASP A 57 13.58 8.66 -4.51
C ASP A 57 12.60 7.54 -4.18
N ILE A 58 11.59 7.37 -5.03
CA ILE A 58 10.53 6.38 -4.87
C ILE A 58 10.76 5.27 -5.88
N ILE A 59 10.79 4.01 -5.42
CA ILE A 59 10.84 2.84 -6.30
C ILE A 59 9.45 2.19 -6.28
N PRO A 60 8.70 2.22 -7.40
CA PRO A 60 7.44 1.49 -7.51
C PRO A 60 7.67 -0.01 -7.36
N VAL A 61 6.86 -0.69 -6.55
CA VAL A 61 6.95 -2.15 -6.38
C VAL A 61 5.56 -2.73 -6.55
N ARG A 62 5.39 -3.63 -7.54
CA ARG A 62 4.15 -4.38 -7.71
C ARG A 62 4.34 -5.81 -7.26
N ILE A 63 3.51 -6.21 -6.30
CA ILE A 63 3.41 -7.59 -5.83
C ILE A 63 2.20 -8.21 -6.51
N SER A 64 2.43 -9.24 -7.32
CA SER A 64 1.36 -9.97 -7.98
C SER A 64 0.83 -11.07 -7.05
N GLY A 65 -0.48 -11.10 -6.88
CA GLY A 65 -1.16 -12.11 -6.08
C GLY A 65 -2.65 -11.83 -6.01
N LYS A 66 -3.42 -12.89 -5.73
CA LYS A 66 -4.84 -12.80 -5.41
C LYS A 66 -5.11 -13.65 -4.18
N ASN A 67 -5.97 -13.16 -3.31
CA ASN A 67 -6.52 -13.93 -2.21
C ASN A 67 -7.55 -14.93 -2.73
N SER A 68 -8.02 -15.84 -1.87
CA SER A 68 -9.03 -16.82 -2.24
C SER A 68 -10.39 -16.16 -2.55
N ILE A 69 -11.22 -16.89 -3.29
CA ILE A 69 -12.60 -16.48 -3.59
C ILE A 69 -13.38 -16.23 -2.28
N LEU A 70 -13.14 -17.04 -1.24
CA LEU A 70 -13.77 -16.87 0.07
C LEU A 70 -13.44 -15.51 0.70
N PHE A 71 -12.16 -15.09 0.63
CA PHE A 71 -11.74 -13.79 1.13
C PHE A 71 -12.54 -12.65 0.46
N TYR A 72 -12.65 -12.70 -0.88
CA TYR A 72 -13.38 -11.67 -1.62
C TYR A 72 -14.89 -11.73 -1.36
N ALA A 73 -15.48 -12.93 -1.27
CA ALA A 73 -16.90 -13.09 -0.94
C ALA A 73 -17.23 -12.49 0.43
N VAL A 74 -16.43 -12.80 1.46
CA VAL A 74 -16.61 -12.25 2.81
C VAL A 74 -16.38 -10.73 2.84
N SER A 75 -15.41 -10.24 2.08
CA SER A 75 -15.16 -8.79 1.95
C SER A 75 -16.36 -8.05 1.33
N ILE A 76 -16.95 -8.62 0.28
CA ILE A 76 -18.16 -8.09 -0.37
C ILE A 76 -19.35 -8.11 0.59
N LEU A 77 -19.58 -9.23 1.29
CA LEU A 77 -20.67 -9.36 2.26
C LEU A 77 -20.54 -8.34 3.39
N ARG A 78 -19.36 -8.18 3.99
CA ARG A 78 -19.13 -7.17 5.05
C ARG A 78 -19.50 -5.77 4.56
N ARG A 79 -19.03 -5.39 3.36
CA ARG A 79 -19.32 -4.08 2.76
C ARG A 79 -20.82 -3.91 2.50
N PHE A 80 -21.47 -4.95 2.00
CA PHE A 80 -22.91 -4.94 1.74
C PHE A 80 -23.73 -4.73 3.01
N PHE A 81 -23.39 -5.44 4.09
CA PHE A 81 -24.05 -5.32 5.40
C PHE A 81 -23.54 -4.15 6.27
N LYS A 82 -22.63 -3.31 5.77
CA LYS A 82 -22.00 -2.19 6.50
C LYS A 82 -21.51 -2.57 7.92
N MET A 83 -20.96 -3.77 8.06
CA MET A 83 -20.43 -4.23 9.34
C MET A 83 -19.09 -3.57 9.64
N ASP A 84 -18.97 -2.95 10.82
CA ASP A 84 -17.72 -2.37 11.32
C ASP A 84 -16.70 -3.44 11.75
N PHE A 85 -17.16 -4.68 11.95
CA PHE A 85 -16.30 -5.78 12.36
C PHE A 85 -15.45 -6.30 11.19
N ASN A 86 -14.11 -6.26 11.35
CA ASN A 86 -13.16 -6.55 10.29
C ASN A 86 -12.89 -8.06 10.12
N ILE A 87 -13.95 -8.83 9.82
CA ILE A 87 -13.95 -10.31 9.72
C ILE A 87 -12.89 -10.81 8.72
N GLU A 88 -12.68 -10.07 7.65
CA GLU A 88 -11.69 -10.38 6.61
C GLU A 88 -10.25 -10.44 7.14
N MET A 89 -9.93 -9.75 8.23
CA MET A 89 -8.60 -9.79 8.85
C MET A 89 -8.28 -11.19 9.40
N PHE A 90 -9.27 -11.91 9.94
CA PHE A 90 -9.08 -13.30 10.39
C PHE A 90 -8.79 -14.24 9.20
N LEU A 91 -9.42 -13.99 8.05
CA LEU A 91 -9.17 -14.76 6.84
C LEU A 91 -7.78 -14.48 6.25
N LEU A 92 -7.16 -13.32 6.49
CA LEU A 92 -5.80 -13.06 6.01
C LEU A 92 -4.79 -14.06 6.54
N ILE A 93 -4.91 -14.48 7.80
CA ILE A 93 -4.03 -15.50 8.37
C ILE A 93 -4.14 -16.80 7.55
N ARG A 94 -5.37 -17.21 7.24
CA ARG A 94 -5.64 -18.36 6.36
C ARG A 94 -5.09 -18.16 4.95
N GLU A 95 -5.22 -16.97 4.37
CA GLU A 95 -4.64 -16.67 3.05
C GLU A 95 -3.12 -16.83 3.05
N VAL A 96 -2.42 -16.36 4.08
CA VAL A 96 -0.95 -16.54 4.22
C VAL A 96 -0.59 -18.02 4.25
N PHE A 97 -1.28 -18.83 5.05
CA PHE A 97 -1.03 -20.28 5.10
C PHE A 97 -1.37 -20.99 3.79
N ASN A 98 -2.44 -20.58 3.11
CA ASN A 98 -2.82 -21.13 1.81
C ASN A 98 -1.79 -20.84 0.71
N LYS A 99 -0.92 -19.83 0.89
CA LYS A 99 0.18 -19.50 -0.03
C LYS A 99 1.51 -20.11 0.40
N LYS A 100 1.53 -21.01 1.39
CA LYS A 100 2.74 -21.76 1.76
C LYS A 100 3.27 -22.50 0.53
N ASN A 101 4.56 -22.36 0.26
CA ASN A 101 5.26 -22.91 -0.91
C ASN A 101 4.80 -22.38 -2.28
N CYS A 102 4.04 -21.28 -2.34
CA CYS A 102 3.76 -20.58 -3.59
C CYS A 102 4.81 -19.50 -3.86
N SER A 103 5.19 -19.32 -5.12
CA SER A 103 6.02 -18.20 -5.54
C SER A 103 5.19 -16.92 -5.66
N ILE A 104 5.67 -15.83 -5.06
CA ILE A 104 5.08 -14.50 -5.22
C ILE A 104 5.93 -13.73 -6.22
N ASN A 105 5.31 -13.25 -7.29
CA ASN A 105 6.01 -12.42 -8.28
C ASN A 105 6.04 -10.97 -7.79
N VAL A 106 7.24 -10.46 -7.56
CA VAL A 106 7.49 -9.07 -7.16
C VAL A 106 8.28 -8.39 -8.27
N LYS A 107 7.75 -7.30 -8.80
CA LYS A 107 8.41 -6.48 -9.82
C LYS A 107 8.76 -5.11 -9.26
N PHE A 108 9.98 -4.67 -9.55
CA PHE A 108 10.49 -3.35 -9.18
C PHE A 108 10.53 -2.47 -10.42
N GLY A 109 9.95 -1.27 -10.32
CA GLY A 109 10.00 -0.26 -11.37
C GLY A 109 11.26 0.60 -11.32
N SER A 110 11.39 1.49 -12.29
CA SER A 110 12.46 2.48 -12.31
C SER A 110 12.35 3.48 -11.15
N PRO A 111 13.47 3.89 -10.52
CA PRO A 111 13.46 4.93 -9.49
C PRO A 111 12.89 6.24 -10.02
N ILE A 112 12.00 6.86 -9.25
CA ILE A 112 11.41 8.17 -9.51
C ILE A 112 12.07 9.16 -8.57
N SER A 113 12.78 10.15 -9.12
CA SER A 113 13.50 11.08 -8.28
C SER A 113 12.57 11.99 -7.49
N PHE A 114 12.88 12.26 -6.22
CA PHE A 114 12.11 13.22 -5.42
C PHE A 114 12.05 14.61 -6.07
N LYS A 115 13.07 14.96 -6.88
CA LYS A 115 13.17 16.25 -7.57
C LYS A 115 12.11 16.43 -8.66
N THR A 116 11.60 15.34 -9.24
CA THR A 116 10.56 15.40 -10.27
C THR A 116 9.15 15.47 -9.69
N LEU A 117 9.00 15.33 -8.37
CA LEU A 117 7.70 15.32 -7.71
C LEU A 117 7.20 16.74 -7.47
N ASN A 118 5.96 17.02 -7.85
CA ASN A 118 5.33 18.31 -7.61
C ASN A 118 4.62 18.36 -6.24
N ARG A 119 5.12 19.20 -5.33
CA ARG A 119 4.55 19.41 -3.98
C ARG A 119 3.14 20.00 -3.99
N HIS A 120 2.75 20.72 -5.03
CA HIS A 120 1.42 21.32 -5.16
C HIS A 120 0.40 20.35 -5.77
N MET A 121 0.86 19.32 -6.48
CA MET A 121 0.00 18.34 -7.18
C MET A 121 0.06 16.95 -6.55
N ILE A 122 0.12 16.88 -5.22
CA ILE A 122 0.36 15.64 -4.47
C ILE A 122 -0.62 14.49 -4.81
N ASN A 123 -1.90 14.79 -4.98
CA ASN A 123 -2.89 13.76 -5.32
C ASN A 123 -2.70 13.24 -6.75
N SER A 124 -2.37 14.12 -7.69
CA SER A 124 -2.06 13.74 -9.07
C SER A 124 -0.78 12.90 -9.13
N GLU A 125 0.27 13.29 -8.41
CA GLU A 125 1.51 12.50 -8.28
C GLU A 125 1.25 11.12 -7.67
N THR A 126 0.37 11.06 -6.67
CA THR A 126 -0.02 9.79 -6.05
C THR A 126 -0.68 8.86 -7.07
N ASN A 127 -1.63 9.38 -7.86
CA ASN A 127 -2.28 8.61 -8.93
C ASN A 127 -1.32 8.23 -10.04
N ARG A 128 -0.40 9.13 -10.42
CA ARG A 128 0.66 8.86 -11.40
C ARG A 128 1.52 7.67 -10.97
N ILE A 129 1.99 7.67 -9.72
CA ILE A 129 2.83 6.59 -9.18
C ILE A 129 2.02 5.29 -9.02
N LYS A 130 0.74 5.38 -8.60
CA LYS A 130 -0.17 4.22 -8.61
C LYS A 130 -0.23 3.61 -10.01
N ASN A 131 -0.54 4.40 -11.04
CA ASN A 131 -0.65 3.91 -12.42
C ASN A 131 0.67 3.29 -12.92
N ILE A 132 1.82 3.91 -12.66
CA ILE A 132 3.13 3.33 -12.98
C ILE A 132 3.30 1.98 -12.28
N THR A 133 2.98 1.90 -10.99
CA THR A 133 3.08 0.65 -10.21
C THR A 133 2.21 -0.45 -10.83
N TYR A 134 0.99 -0.15 -11.24
CA TYR A 134 0.07 -1.12 -11.84
C TYR A 134 0.47 -1.56 -13.26
N SER A 135 1.20 -0.72 -14.00
CA SER A 135 1.65 -1.03 -15.36
C SER A 135 2.86 -1.98 -15.46
N ILE A 136 3.61 -2.18 -14.37
CA ILE A 136 4.81 -3.03 -14.33
C ILE A 136 4.42 -4.50 -14.22
#